data_AF-A0AAD4UEP5-F1
#
_entry.id   AF-A0AAD4UEP5-F1
#
_cell.length_a   1.000
_cell.length_b   1.000
_cell.length_c   1.000
_cell.angle_alpha   90.00
_cell.angle_beta   90.00
_cell.angle_gamma   90.00
#
_symmetry.space_group_name_H-M   'P 1'
#
loop_
_entity.id
_entity.type
_entity.pdbx_description
1 polymer ?
#
loop_
_entity_poly.entity_id
_entity_poly.type
_entity_poly.pdbx_seq_one_letter_code
_entity_poly.pdbx_strand_id
1 'polypeptide(L)'
;MKAILHAYHFTGISGKLTSQGVCVCISTAFEGNLLDSYFVNLVMEKPLWIHHHSVPVFIPLEEISAKYLQTNTQHFLFVLCEYLNAYSGRKHQADRLQSDFAAFLVGPLQRNSLCNLLSFTYKVKPEGQSFPFSSRLLYKDLTTTLTTDVTVTSQGTEALPRMWEEQRAAHENLFFMKPLHQARNMTMRVRRPLQGTMRKKIRSYATQSKKVKKTRKPNCFFCSCGRKKLNQSRKRYTSRDHFSDPPVYLQRILFTLVASLHEEQTILEKHAL
;
A
#
# COMPACT_ATOMS: atom_id res chain seq x y z
N MET A 1 -10.47 -15.20 26.51
CA MET A 1 -9.37 -14.20 26.65
C MET A 1 -8.32 -14.29 25.54
N LYS A 2 -7.68 -15.44 25.28
CA LYS A 2 -6.67 -15.59 24.20
C LYS A 2 -7.16 -15.18 22.79
N ALA A 3 -8.39 -15.52 22.41
CA ALA A 3 -8.95 -15.16 21.11
C ALA A 3 -9.15 -13.64 20.93
N ILE A 4 -9.43 -12.91 22.02
CA ILE A 4 -9.63 -11.45 22.01
C ILE A 4 -8.27 -10.75 21.87
N LEU A 5 -7.23 -11.24 22.56
CA LEU A 5 -5.86 -10.72 22.40
C LEU A 5 -5.32 -10.94 20.98
N HIS A 6 -5.64 -12.10 20.36
CA HIS A 6 -5.36 -12.32 18.94
C HIS A 6 -6.15 -11.36 18.03
N ALA A 7 -7.40 -11.02 18.37
CA ALA A 7 -8.19 -10.04 17.62
C ALA A 7 -7.56 -8.63 17.68
N TYR A 8 -7.02 -8.22 18.83
CA TYR A 8 -6.29 -6.95 18.97
C TYR A 8 -4.93 -6.96 18.26
N HIS A 9 -4.27 -8.11 18.13
CA HIS A 9 -3.04 -8.21 17.34
C HIS A 9 -3.25 -7.83 15.85
N PHE A 10 -4.45 -8.06 15.29
CA PHE A 10 -4.78 -7.61 13.93
C PHE A 10 -4.89 -6.09 13.78
N THR A 11 -4.88 -5.35 14.89
CA THR A 11 -4.87 -3.88 14.90
C THR A 11 -3.46 -3.31 14.71
N GLY A 12 -2.44 -4.17 14.74
CA GLY A 12 -1.04 -3.79 14.55
C GLY A 12 -0.37 -3.26 15.82
N ILE A 13 -1.08 -3.11 16.95
CA ILE A 13 -0.49 -2.69 18.23
C ILE A 13 -0.99 -3.61 19.35
N SER A 14 -0.10 -4.00 20.25
CA SER A 14 -0.42 -4.71 21.49
C SER A 14 0.47 -4.21 22.64
N GLY A 15 0.06 -4.44 23.88
CA GLY A 15 0.78 -4.00 25.08
C GLY A 15 0.88 -5.10 26.12
N LYS A 16 1.98 -5.12 26.85
CA LYS A 16 2.20 -5.98 28.02
C LYS A 16 2.78 -5.16 29.17
N LEU A 17 2.19 -5.28 30.36
CA LEU A 17 2.74 -4.68 31.58
C LEU A 17 4.09 -5.31 31.94
N THR A 18 5.04 -4.47 32.34
CA THR A 18 6.36 -4.85 32.85
C THR A 18 6.51 -4.36 34.29
N SER A 19 7.57 -4.77 34.98
CA SER A 19 7.84 -4.33 36.36
C SER A 19 8.06 -2.81 36.49
N GLN A 20 8.40 -2.12 35.40
CA GLN A 20 8.77 -0.71 35.37
C GLN A 20 7.81 0.15 34.52
N GLY A 21 6.84 -0.46 33.83
CA GLY A 21 5.95 0.25 32.93
C GLY A 21 5.28 -0.68 31.93
N VAL A 22 5.35 -0.34 30.63
CA VAL A 22 4.64 -1.08 29.57
C VAL A 22 5.53 -1.32 28.36
N CYS A 23 5.54 -2.56 27.88
CA CYS A 23 6.13 -2.93 26.60
C CYS A 23 5.05 -2.94 25.51
N VAL A 24 5.17 -2.05 24.54
CA VAL A 24 4.31 -1.96 23.36
C VAL A 24 4.94 -2.77 22.23
N CYS A 25 4.17 -3.62 21.57
CA CYS A 25 4.56 -4.33 20.36
C CYS A 25 3.75 -3.82 19.16
N ILE A 26 4.45 -3.41 18.11
CA ILE A 26 3.92 -2.84 16.87
C ILE A 26 4.16 -3.85 15.75
N SER A 27 3.10 -4.49 15.29
CA SER A 27 3.12 -5.41 14.16
C SER A 27 2.74 -4.66 12.89
N THR A 28 3.63 -4.67 11.91
CA THR A 28 3.44 -3.93 10.65
C THR A 28 2.67 -4.75 9.63
N ALA A 29 1.93 -4.07 8.77
CA ALA A 29 1.16 -4.72 7.72
C ALA A 29 1.19 -3.91 6.41
N PHE A 30 1.15 -4.63 5.29
CA PHE A 30 1.09 -4.01 3.97
C PHE A 30 0.27 -4.87 3.01
N GLU A 31 -0.73 -4.25 2.36
CA GLU A 31 -1.65 -4.90 1.41
C GLU A 31 -2.27 -6.22 1.94
N GLY A 32 -2.65 -6.24 3.22
CA GLY A 32 -3.26 -7.41 3.86
C GLY A 32 -2.28 -8.48 4.34
N ASN A 33 -0.97 -8.28 4.16
CA ASN A 33 0.07 -9.16 4.69
C ASN A 33 0.61 -8.60 6.00
N LEU A 34 0.70 -9.44 7.02
CA LEU A 34 1.47 -9.14 8.22
C LEU A 34 2.96 -9.28 7.91
N LEU A 35 3.76 -8.29 8.33
CA LEU A 35 5.19 -8.23 8.05
C LEU A 35 6.00 -8.39 9.36
N ASP A 36 6.90 -7.44 9.63
CA ASP A 36 7.78 -7.44 10.80
C ASP A 36 7.06 -6.86 12.04
N SER A 37 7.49 -7.28 13.24
CA SER A 37 7.04 -6.75 14.52
C SER A 37 8.18 -6.08 15.28
N TYR A 38 7.90 -4.94 15.87
CA TYR A 38 8.84 -4.14 16.65
C TYR A 38 8.32 -3.97 18.08
N PHE A 39 9.20 -3.70 19.04
CA PHE A 39 8.79 -3.41 20.41
C PHE A 39 9.45 -2.14 20.94
N VAL A 40 8.76 -1.48 21.87
CA VAL A 40 9.23 -0.33 22.64
C VAL A 40 8.81 -0.54 24.09
N ASN A 41 9.79 -0.62 24.99
CA ASN A 41 9.59 -0.71 26.43
C ASN A 41 9.63 0.68 27.05
N LEU A 42 8.48 1.13 27.54
CA LEU A 42 8.28 2.42 28.18
C LEU A 42 8.31 2.26 29.69
N VAL A 43 9.12 3.07 30.36
CA VAL A 43 9.14 3.18 31.82
C VAL A 43 8.17 4.28 32.22
N MET A 44 7.27 3.98 33.17
CA MET A 44 6.17 4.86 33.57
C MET A 44 6.54 5.84 34.70
N GLU A 45 7.82 5.93 35.03
CA GLU A 45 8.38 6.98 35.87
C GLU A 45 8.38 8.32 35.12
N LYS A 46 8.08 9.43 35.79
CA LYS A 46 8.09 10.75 35.15
C LYS A 46 9.51 11.36 35.23
N PRO A 47 10.06 11.88 34.11
CA PRO A 47 9.49 11.89 32.76
C PRO A 47 9.53 10.50 32.10
N LEU A 48 8.52 10.18 31.28
CA LEU A 48 8.41 8.90 30.56
C LEU A 48 9.68 8.68 29.70
N TRP A 49 10.22 7.47 29.66
CA TRP A 49 11.40 7.20 28.84
C TRP A 49 11.41 5.80 28.24
N ILE A 50 12.13 5.65 27.13
CA ILE A 50 12.28 4.39 26.42
C ILE A 50 13.48 3.66 27.00
N HIS A 51 13.25 2.51 27.64
CA HIS A 51 14.32 1.69 28.21
C HIS A 51 14.98 0.80 27.16
N HIS A 52 14.16 0.08 26.37
CA HIS A 52 14.64 -0.82 25.31
C HIS A 52 13.69 -0.81 24.12
N HIS A 53 14.21 -0.98 22.91
CA HIS A 53 13.40 -1.13 21.70
C HIS A 53 14.10 -2.00 20.64
N SER A 54 13.32 -2.49 19.68
CA SER A 54 13.84 -3.10 18.45
C SER A 54 13.66 -2.23 17.20
N VAL A 55 13.21 -0.98 17.37
CA VAL A 55 13.07 -0.01 16.27
C VAL A 55 14.42 0.17 15.56
N PRO A 56 14.48 0.05 14.22
CA PRO A 56 15.74 0.21 13.48
C PRO A 56 16.34 1.60 13.64
N VAL A 57 17.68 1.68 13.74
CA VAL A 57 18.44 2.90 14.03
C VAL A 57 18.24 4.07 13.04
N PHE A 58 17.74 3.79 11.84
CA PHE A 58 17.48 4.80 10.81
C PHE A 58 16.05 5.38 10.87
N ILE A 59 15.20 4.87 11.77
CA ILE A 59 13.90 5.46 12.09
C ILE A 59 14.13 6.51 13.18
N PRO A 60 13.61 7.74 13.04
CA PRO A 60 13.94 8.85 13.93
C PRO A 60 13.21 8.76 15.28
N LEU A 61 13.43 7.69 16.04
CA LEU A 61 12.73 7.40 17.29
C LEU A 61 13.01 8.48 18.35
N GLU A 62 14.24 8.93 18.46
CA GLU A 62 14.68 9.95 19.40
C GLU A 62 13.95 11.27 19.14
N GLU A 63 13.88 11.71 17.88
CA GLU A 63 13.18 12.94 17.48
C GLU A 63 11.67 12.86 17.77
N ILE A 64 11.04 11.75 17.41
CA ILE A 64 9.59 11.53 17.65
C ILE A 64 9.32 11.49 19.17
N SER A 65 10.19 10.83 19.93
CA SER A 65 10.06 10.72 21.39
C SER A 65 10.21 12.07 22.09
N ALA A 66 11.22 12.85 21.73
CA ALA A 66 11.44 14.17 22.32
C ALA A 66 10.26 15.12 22.07
N LYS A 67 9.60 14.99 20.91
CA LYS A 67 8.49 15.85 20.52
C LYS A 67 7.17 15.48 21.18
N TYR A 68 6.89 14.19 21.36
CA TYR A 68 5.54 13.72 21.68
C TYR A 68 5.43 12.81 22.89
N LEU A 69 6.51 12.15 23.35
CA LEU A 69 6.40 11.13 24.38
C LEU A 69 5.83 11.69 25.69
N GLN A 70 6.26 12.89 26.09
CA GLN A 70 5.83 13.55 27.33
C GLN A 70 4.44 14.19 27.24
N THR A 71 4.07 14.69 26.07
CA THR A 71 2.87 15.54 25.88
C THR A 71 1.69 14.75 25.35
N ASN A 72 1.93 13.79 24.46
CA ASN A 72 0.91 13.01 23.79
C ASN A 72 1.47 11.64 23.36
N THR A 73 1.46 10.69 24.29
CA THR A 73 1.93 9.32 24.06
C THR A 73 1.12 8.61 22.95
N GLN A 74 -0.15 8.97 22.74
CA GLN A 74 -0.95 8.43 21.62
C GLN A 74 -0.34 8.84 20.28
N HIS A 75 -0.06 10.13 20.15
CA HIS A 75 0.49 10.68 18.91
C HIS A 75 1.91 10.19 18.68
N PHE A 76 2.72 10.03 19.73
CA PHE A 76 4.01 9.33 19.65
C PHE A 76 3.87 7.93 19.02
N LEU A 77 2.98 7.09 19.55
CA LEU A 77 2.76 5.73 19.03
C LEU A 77 2.23 5.74 17.60
N PHE A 78 1.31 6.65 17.28
CA PHE A 78 0.76 6.80 15.94
C PHE A 78 1.86 7.11 14.92
N VAL A 79 2.66 8.17 15.17
CA VAL A 79 3.74 8.58 14.26
C VAL A 79 4.76 7.45 14.12
N LEU A 80 5.14 6.79 15.22
CA LEU A 80 6.07 5.66 15.15
C LEU A 80 5.50 4.51 14.30
N CYS A 81 4.20 4.21 14.40
CA CYS A 81 3.55 3.21 13.57
C CYS A 81 3.58 3.59 12.08
N GLU A 82 3.41 4.85 11.72
CA GLU A 82 3.50 5.31 10.33
C GLU A 82 4.89 5.04 9.74
N TYR A 83 5.94 5.43 10.46
CA TYR A 83 7.32 5.16 10.04
C TYR A 83 7.60 3.65 9.86
N LEU A 84 7.20 2.82 10.83
CA LEU A 84 7.46 1.38 10.80
C LEU A 84 6.67 0.67 9.70
N ASN A 85 5.40 1.02 9.50
CA ASN A 85 4.58 0.46 8.42
C ASN A 85 5.11 0.88 7.04
N ALA A 86 5.49 2.14 6.88
CA ALA A 86 6.06 2.63 5.63
C ALA A 86 7.38 1.95 5.30
N TYR A 87 8.29 1.86 6.28
CA TYR A 87 9.54 1.13 6.14
C TYR A 87 9.31 -0.33 5.73
N SER A 88 8.48 -1.05 6.49
CA SER A 88 8.22 -2.47 6.25
C SER A 88 7.53 -2.69 4.90
N GLY A 89 6.62 -1.80 4.51
CA GLY A 89 6.00 -1.79 3.19
C GLY A 89 7.01 -1.57 2.05
N ARG A 90 7.94 -0.61 2.17
CA ARG A 90 8.99 -0.39 1.16
C ARG A 90 9.95 -1.59 1.06
N LYS A 91 10.36 -2.15 2.19
CA LYS A 91 11.19 -3.35 2.26
C LYS A 91 10.49 -4.53 1.58
N HIS A 92 9.22 -4.76 1.91
CA HIS A 92 8.40 -5.80 1.29
C HIS A 92 8.30 -5.62 -0.24
N GLN A 93 8.01 -4.41 -0.71
CA GLN A 93 7.95 -4.11 -2.15
C GLN A 93 9.28 -4.42 -2.85
N ALA A 94 10.41 -4.05 -2.25
CA ALA A 94 11.74 -4.33 -2.77
C ALA A 94 12.05 -5.84 -2.77
N ASP A 95 11.71 -6.56 -1.71
CA ASP A 95 11.89 -8.02 -1.62
C ASP A 95 11.05 -8.77 -2.66
N ARG A 96 9.79 -8.35 -2.88
CA ARG A 96 8.92 -8.91 -3.93
C ARG A 96 9.47 -8.62 -5.33
N LEU A 97 10.01 -7.42 -5.56
CA LEU A 97 10.66 -7.10 -6.83
C LEU A 97 11.88 -8.00 -7.10
N GLN A 98 12.75 -8.19 -6.10
CA GLN A 98 13.94 -9.05 -6.22
C GLN A 98 13.56 -10.52 -6.41
N SER A 99 12.57 -11.02 -5.68
CA SER A 99 12.20 -12.45 -5.70
C SER A 99 11.35 -12.82 -6.91
N ASP A 100 10.19 -12.18 -7.09
CA ASP A 100 9.24 -12.58 -8.12
C ASP A 100 9.70 -12.18 -9.54
N PHE A 101 10.55 -11.15 -9.66
CA PHE A 101 10.90 -10.53 -10.94
C PHE A 101 12.39 -10.61 -11.28
N ALA A 102 13.15 -11.45 -10.57
CA ALA A 102 14.56 -11.72 -10.86
C ALA A 102 14.85 -11.96 -12.35
N ALA A 103 13.96 -12.65 -13.07
CA ALA A 103 14.11 -12.97 -14.49
C ALA A 103 14.13 -11.75 -15.43
N PHE A 104 13.56 -10.62 -15.01
CA PHE A 104 13.50 -9.38 -15.79
C PHE A 104 14.55 -8.36 -15.37
N LEU A 105 15.09 -8.51 -14.16
CA LEU A 105 16.15 -7.67 -13.65
C LEU A 105 17.48 -8.04 -14.31
N VAL A 106 18.31 -7.02 -14.52
CA VAL A 106 19.70 -7.16 -14.93
C VAL A 106 20.54 -6.97 -13.68
N GLY A 107 20.83 -8.07 -13.00
CA GLY A 107 21.53 -8.08 -11.72
C GLY A 107 20.61 -7.81 -10.51
N PRO A 108 21.21 -7.69 -9.30
CA PRO A 108 20.46 -7.50 -8.08
C PRO A 108 19.94 -6.06 -7.93
N LEU A 109 18.74 -5.92 -7.37
CA LEU A 109 18.19 -4.66 -6.87
C LEU A 109 19.15 -4.06 -5.84
N GLN A 110 19.59 -2.84 -6.09
CA GLN A 110 20.34 -2.04 -5.13
C GLN A 110 19.36 -1.28 -4.24
N ARG A 111 19.58 -1.33 -2.93
CA ARG A 111 18.79 -0.59 -1.94
C ARG A 111 19.63 -0.23 -0.73
N ASN A 112 19.30 0.88 -0.09
CA ASN A 112 19.85 1.20 1.22
C ASN A 112 19.03 0.56 2.37
N SER A 113 19.56 0.62 3.60
CA SER A 113 18.95 -0.03 4.76
C SER A 113 17.53 0.47 5.07
N LEU A 114 17.25 1.76 4.84
CA LEU A 114 15.93 2.39 5.04
C LEU A 114 14.93 2.06 3.92
N CYS A 115 15.38 1.41 2.85
CA CYS A 115 14.60 1.14 1.64
C CYS A 115 13.92 2.39 1.06
N ASN A 116 14.51 3.58 1.27
CA ASN A 116 14.00 4.83 0.69
C ASN A 116 14.73 5.22 -0.60
N LEU A 117 15.80 4.51 -0.97
CA LEU A 117 16.44 4.62 -2.27
C LEU A 117 16.60 3.23 -2.88
N LEU A 118 15.97 3.02 -4.03
CA LEU A 118 16.05 1.77 -4.80
C LEU A 118 16.61 2.06 -6.20
N SER A 119 17.55 1.24 -6.65
CA SER A 119 18.10 1.32 -8.01
C SER A 119 18.16 -0.06 -8.65
N PHE A 120 17.62 -0.19 -9.86
CA PHE A 120 17.62 -1.46 -10.58
C PHE A 120 17.58 -1.26 -12.08
N THR A 121 18.16 -2.20 -12.80
CA THR A 121 18.09 -2.28 -14.26
C THR A 121 17.17 -3.43 -14.66
N TYR A 122 16.34 -3.24 -15.67
CA TYR A 122 15.38 -4.24 -16.12
C TYR A 122 15.23 -4.21 -17.64
N LYS A 123 14.90 -5.37 -18.21
CA LYS A 123 14.69 -5.54 -19.65
C LYS A 123 13.22 -5.48 -20.01
N VAL A 124 12.89 -4.66 -21.00
CA VAL A 124 11.54 -4.57 -21.58
C VAL A 124 11.57 -5.22 -22.96
N LYS A 125 10.58 -6.05 -23.26
CA LYS A 125 10.48 -6.78 -24.52
C LYS A 125 9.21 -6.44 -25.31
N PRO A 126 9.07 -5.24 -25.88
CA PRO A 126 8.06 -5.02 -26.92
C PRO A 126 8.47 -5.80 -28.17
N GLU A 127 7.53 -6.59 -28.69
CA GLU A 127 7.60 -7.15 -30.06
C GLU A 127 8.87 -7.96 -30.39
N GLY A 128 9.46 -8.60 -29.37
CA GLY A 128 10.62 -9.48 -29.52
C GLY A 128 11.99 -8.81 -29.35
N GLN A 129 12.05 -7.46 -29.32
CA GLN A 129 13.30 -6.74 -29.06
C GLN A 129 13.44 -6.44 -27.57
N SER A 130 14.58 -6.79 -26.97
CA SER A 130 14.86 -6.52 -25.55
C SER A 130 15.65 -5.24 -25.40
N PHE A 131 15.12 -4.28 -24.63
CA PHE A 131 15.81 -3.02 -24.32
C PHE A 131 15.96 -2.81 -22.81
N PRO A 132 17.15 -2.45 -22.31
CA PRO A 132 17.37 -2.23 -20.89
C PRO A 132 17.03 -0.79 -20.46
N PHE A 133 16.28 -0.66 -19.36
CA PHE A 133 16.11 0.60 -18.63
C PHE A 133 16.73 0.47 -17.24
N SER A 134 17.25 1.58 -16.74
CA SER A 134 17.68 1.73 -15.36
C SER A 134 16.72 2.67 -14.64
N SER A 135 16.22 2.24 -13.49
CA SER A 135 15.34 3.03 -12.66
C SER A 135 15.98 3.33 -11.32
N ARG A 136 15.80 4.57 -10.86
CA ARG A 136 16.14 5.05 -9.53
C ARG A 136 14.88 5.61 -8.89
N LEU A 137 14.50 5.06 -7.74
CA LEU A 137 13.29 5.40 -6.99
C LEU A 137 13.68 5.97 -5.63
N LEU A 138 13.17 7.15 -5.29
CA LEU A 138 13.43 7.83 -4.03
C LEU A 138 12.11 8.13 -3.29
N TYR A 139 12.04 7.70 -2.04
CA TYR A 139 10.94 7.93 -1.12
C TYR A 139 11.39 9.05 -0.17
N LYS A 140 11.04 10.30 -0.52
CA LYS A 140 11.42 11.47 0.30
C LYS A 140 10.62 11.51 1.59
N ASP A 141 9.33 11.18 1.51
CA ASP A 141 8.50 11.02 2.69
C ASP A 141 8.63 9.60 3.25
N LEU A 142 9.26 9.52 4.43
CA LEU A 142 9.56 8.27 5.10
C LEU A 142 8.34 7.59 5.72
N THR A 143 7.20 8.27 5.82
CA THR A 143 5.93 7.73 6.31
C THR A 143 5.06 7.12 5.19
N THR A 144 5.54 7.15 3.95
CA THR A 144 4.79 6.64 2.79
C THR A 144 5.43 5.42 2.13
N THR A 145 4.61 4.60 1.49
CA THR A 145 5.05 3.43 0.71
C THR A 145 5.08 3.69 -0.79
N LEU A 146 4.71 4.89 -1.25
CA LEU A 146 4.74 5.30 -2.64
C LEU A 146 5.98 6.14 -2.93
N THR A 147 6.54 5.98 -4.11
CA THR A 147 7.74 6.71 -4.50
C THR A 147 7.42 8.19 -4.69
N THR A 148 8.27 9.08 -4.16
CA THR A 148 8.08 10.53 -4.28
C THR A 148 8.86 11.12 -5.47
N ASP A 149 9.87 10.39 -5.95
CA ASP A 149 10.74 10.84 -7.03
C ASP A 149 11.27 9.62 -7.79
N VAL A 150 11.11 9.65 -9.11
CA VAL A 150 11.38 8.53 -10.00
C VAL A 150 12.23 9.05 -11.14
N THR A 151 13.31 8.35 -11.43
CA THR A 151 14.11 8.59 -12.64
C THR A 151 14.22 7.28 -13.40
N VAL A 152 13.88 7.31 -14.69
CA VAL A 152 14.07 6.18 -15.60
C VAL A 152 14.99 6.62 -16.73
N THR A 153 16.12 5.95 -16.88
CA THR A 153 17.13 6.21 -17.92
C THR A 153 17.29 4.98 -18.81
N SER A 154 17.65 5.20 -20.07
CA SER A 154 18.10 4.14 -20.98
C SER A 154 19.62 4.00 -20.89
N GLN A 155 20.12 2.79 -21.16
CA GLN A 155 21.54 2.61 -21.47
C GLN A 155 21.76 2.80 -22.98
N GLY A 156 22.43 3.89 -23.37
CA GLY A 156 22.80 4.20 -24.75
C GLY A 156 23.03 5.71 -24.94
N THR A 157 24.13 6.08 -25.62
CA THR A 157 24.58 7.47 -25.79
C THR A 157 23.82 8.24 -26.88
N GLU A 158 22.96 7.55 -27.65
CA GLU A 158 22.21 8.15 -28.75
C GLU A 158 20.76 8.49 -28.35
N ALA A 159 20.19 9.49 -29.02
CA ALA A 159 18.81 9.89 -28.82
C ALA A 159 17.87 8.67 -29.00
N LEU A 160 17.09 8.36 -27.96
CA LEU A 160 16.17 7.23 -27.99
C LEU A 160 15.16 7.39 -29.14
N PRO A 161 14.90 6.33 -29.92
CA PRO A 161 13.74 6.29 -30.81
C PRO A 161 12.49 6.67 -30.01
N ARG A 162 11.61 7.48 -30.61
CA ARG A 162 10.39 8.02 -29.99
C ARG A 162 9.59 6.98 -29.20
N MET A 163 9.50 5.76 -29.72
CA MET A 163 8.81 4.64 -29.05
C MET A 163 9.39 4.32 -27.67
N TRP A 164 10.72 4.26 -27.52
CA TRP A 164 11.38 3.94 -26.25
C TRP A 164 11.29 5.09 -25.26
N GLU A 165 11.31 6.32 -25.74
CA GLU A 165 11.10 7.52 -24.91
C GLU A 165 9.67 7.56 -24.35
N GLU A 166 8.66 7.26 -25.16
CA GLU A 166 7.28 7.13 -24.71
C GLU A 166 7.12 6.01 -23.67
N GLN A 167 7.82 4.88 -23.82
CA GLN A 167 7.86 3.81 -22.82
C GLN A 167 8.55 4.25 -21.53
N ARG A 168 9.71 4.91 -21.62
CA ARG A 168 10.46 5.46 -20.49
C ARG A 168 9.58 6.37 -19.64
N ALA A 169 8.90 7.33 -20.27
CA ALA A 169 7.97 8.25 -19.60
C ALA A 169 6.75 7.52 -18.99
N ALA A 170 6.21 6.51 -19.67
CA ALA A 170 5.11 5.71 -19.14
C ALA A 170 5.54 4.91 -17.89
N HIS A 171 6.76 4.39 -17.87
CA HIS A 171 7.33 3.66 -16.73
C HIS A 171 7.58 4.60 -15.54
N GLU A 172 8.10 5.79 -15.81
CA GLU A 172 8.33 6.82 -14.81
C GLU A 172 7.02 7.19 -14.09
N ASN A 173 5.98 7.52 -14.86
CA ASN A 173 4.66 7.82 -14.30
C ASN A 173 4.06 6.62 -13.55
N LEU A 174 4.27 5.40 -14.04
CA LEU A 174 3.73 4.21 -13.38
C LEU A 174 4.39 3.93 -12.02
N PHE A 175 5.72 4.05 -11.92
CA PHE A 175 6.42 3.87 -10.64
C PHE A 175 6.06 4.98 -9.64
N PHE A 176 5.68 6.15 -10.13
CA PHE A 176 5.18 7.23 -9.29
C PHE A 176 3.76 6.95 -8.76
N MET A 177 2.87 6.44 -9.62
CA MET A 177 1.45 6.29 -9.29
C MET A 177 1.09 4.98 -8.58
N LYS A 178 1.99 3.99 -8.53
CA LYS A 178 1.69 2.66 -8.01
C LYS A 178 2.79 2.11 -7.11
N PRO A 179 2.43 1.25 -6.14
CA PRO A 179 3.41 0.42 -5.45
C PRO A 179 4.24 -0.38 -6.45
N LEU A 180 5.53 -0.51 -6.15
CA LEU A 180 6.56 -1.02 -7.07
C LEU A 180 6.26 -2.44 -7.54
N HIS A 181 5.79 -3.31 -6.65
CA HIS A 181 5.43 -4.69 -6.98
C HIS A 181 4.16 -4.77 -7.87
N GLN A 182 3.30 -3.74 -7.86
CA GLN A 182 2.09 -3.69 -8.70
C GLN A 182 2.33 -3.06 -10.07
N ALA A 183 3.25 -2.09 -10.17
CA ALA A 183 3.61 -1.41 -11.42
C ALA A 183 3.88 -2.43 -12.55
N ARG A 184 4.57 -3.52 -12.22
CA ARG A 184 4.94 -4.61 -13.14
C ARG A 184 3.79 -5.22 -13.96
N ASN A 185 2.56 -5.28 -13.46
CA ASN A 185 1.43 -5.83 -14.23
C ASN A 185 1.07 -4.99 -15.47
N MET A 186 1.47 -3.71 -15.50
CA MET A 186 1.09 -2.76 -16.54
C MET A 186 2.21 -2.53 -17.57
N THR A 187 3.47 -2.61 -17.16
CA THR A 187 4.63 -2.42 -18.06
C THR A 187 5.04 -3.67 -18.79
N MET A 188 4.71 -4.86 -18.28
CA MET A 188 5.14 -6.13 -18.87
C MET A 188 4.02 -6.86 -19.61
N ARG A 189 2.77 -6.40 -19.52
CA ARG A 189 1.65 -6.84 -20.36
C ARG A 189 1.39 -5.81 -21.44
N VAL A 190 1.92 -6.07 -22.63
CA VAL A 190 1.55 -5.36 -23.86
C VAL A 190 0.02 -5.39 -24.00
N ARG A 191 -0.65 -4.26 -23.77
CA ARG A 191 -2.00 -4.07 -24.30
C ARG A 191 -1.83 -3.97 -25.81
N ARG A 192 -2.19 -5.03 -26.52
CA ARG A 192 -2.30 -5.01 -27.99
C ARG A 192 -3.15 -3.78 -28.38
N PRO A 193 -2.63 -2.81 -29.15
CA PRO A 193 -3.51 -2.00 -29.96
C PRO A 193 -4.22 -2.99 -30.90
N LEU A 194 -5.55 -2.95 -30.97
CA LEU A 194 -6.28 -3.70 -31.99
C LEU A 194 -5.70 -3.29 -33.35
N GLN A 195 -4.90 -4.17 -33.97
CA GLN A 195 -4.33 -3.95 -35.30
C GLN A 195 -5.45 -3.51 -36.26
N GLY A 196 -5.13 -2.54 -37.12
CA GLY A 196 -6.07 -1.78 -37.96
C GLY A 196 -6.98 -2.60 -38.88
N THR A 197 -6.77 -3.90 -39.00
CA THR A 197 -7.63 -4.86 -39.70
C THR A 197 -8.89 -5.26 -38.91
N MET A 198 -8.86 -5.22 -37.57
CA MET A 198 -10.03 -5.58 -36.73
C MET A 198 -11.02 -4.41 -36.53
N ARG A 199 -10.57 -3.15 -36.66
CA ARG A 199 -11.46 -1.97 -36.63
C ARG A 199 -12.44 -1.95 -37.81
N LYS A 200 -12.04 -2.50 -38.97
CA LYS A 200 -12.93 -2.62 -40.14
C LYS A 200 -14.02 -3.68 -39.94
N LYS A 201 -13.72 -4.78 -39.24
CA LYS A 201 -14.74 -5.81 -38.93
C LYS A 201 -15.82 -5.30 -37.97
N ILE A 202 -15.45 -4.58 -36.91
CA ILE A 202 -16.45 -4.03 -35.95
C ILE A 202 -17.36 -3.00 -36.64
N ARG A 203 -16.84 -2.18 -37.56
CA ARG A 203 -17.65 -1.22 -38.34
C ARG A 203 -18.55 -1.91 -39.37
N SER A 204 -18.18 -3.10 -39.87
CA SER A 204 -18.97 -3.91 -40.80
C SER A 204 -20.17 -4.60 -40.15
N TYR A 205 -20.07 -5.06 -38.90
CA TYR A 205 -21.21 -5.67 -38.20
C TYR A 205 -22.23 -4.62 -37.72
N ALA A 206 -21.79 -3.39 -37.44
CA ALA A 206 -22.67 -2.30 -37.02
C ALA A 206 -23.56 -1.74 -38.16
N THR A 207 -23.16 -1.88 -39.43
CA THR A 207 -23.96 -1.47 -40.59
C THR A 207 -24.95 -2.52 -41.07
N GLN A 208 -24.77 -3.81 -40.74
CA GLN A 208 -25.73 -4.86 -41.11
C GLN A 208 -26.98 -4.89 -40.20
N SER A 209 -26.86 -4.49 -38.93
CA SER A 209 -27.99 -4.52 -37.97
C SER A 209 -29.02 -3.38 -38.13
N LYS A 210 -28.85 -2.47 -39.10
CA LYS A 210 -29.84 -1.41 -39.39
C LYS A 210 -30.86 -1.78 -40.49
N LYS A 211 -30.80 -2.99 -41.06
CA LYS A 211 -31.67 -3.40 -42.19
C LYS A 211 -32.70 -4.47 -41.85
N VAL A 212 -33.13 -4.66 -40.61
CA VAL A 212 -34.38 -5.42 -40.35
C VAL A 212 -35.08 -4.85 -39.12
N LYS A 213 -36.04 -3.95 -39.33
CA LYS A 213 -37.21 -3.77 -38.46
C LYS A 213 -38.20 -2.80 -39.10
N LYS A 214 -39.10 -3.35 -39.93
CA LYS A 214 -40.39 -2.73 -40.21
C LYS A 214 -41.42 -3.83 -40.44
N THR A 215 -42.23 -4.10 -39.41
CA THR A 215 -43.71 -4.07 -39.41
C THR A 215 -44.36 -5.11 -38.47
N ARG A 216 -45.44 -4.64 -37.83
CA ARG A 216 -46.57 -5.33 -37.16
C ARG A 216 -46.45 -5.75 -35.67
N LYS A 217 -47.13 -4.95 -34.84
CA LYS A 217 -47.88 -5.29 -33.61
C LYS A 217 -49.31 -5.77 -34.01
N PRO A 218 -50.19 -6.20 -33.07
CA PRO A 218 -50.01 -7.07 -31.89
C PRO A 218 -51.11 -8.18 -31.85
N ASN A 219 -51.04 -9.14 -30.92
CA ASN A 219 -52.22 -9.61 -30.17
C ASN A 219 -51.87 -10.55 -29.01
N CYS A 220 -52.66 -10.42 -27.95
CA CYS A 220 -52.56 -10.96 -26.60
C CYS A 220 -52.71 -12.48 -26.51
N PHE A 221 -52.26 -13.11 -25.41
CA PHE A 221 -53.13 -13.79 -24.42
C PHE A 221 -52.34 -14.28 -23.18
N PHE A 222 -53.06 -14.33 -22.06
CA PHE A 222 -52.68 -14.49 -20.65
C PHE A 222 -51.88 -15.75 -20.26
N CYS A 223 -51.04 -15.65 -19.20
CA CYS A 223 -51.37 -16.28 -17.91
C CYS A 223 -50.43 -15.88 -16.76
N SER A 224 -51.08 -15.57 -15.64
CA SER A 224 -50.59 -15.26 -14.31
C SER A 224 -50.16 -16.51 -13.53
N CYS A 225 -49.07 -16.42 -12.77
CA CYS A 225 -49.00 -17.03 -11.44
C CYS A 225 -47.86 -16.38 -10.65
N GLY A 226 -48.21 -15.74 -9.52
CA GLY A 226 -47.27 -15.00 -8.69
C GLY A 226 -46.45 -15.88 -7.75
N ARG A 227 -45.31 -15.35 -7.29
CA ARG A 227 -44.85 -15.49 -5.92
C ARG A 227 -43.78 -14.44 -5.58
N LYS A 228 -43.83 -14.05 -4.31
CA LYS A 228 -43.24 -12.89 -3.66
C LYS A 228 -41.72 -13.00 -3.46
N LYS A 229 -41.08 -11.83 -3.48
CA LYS A 229 -39.88 -11.40 -2.73
C LYS A 229 -38.57 -12.22 -2.87
N LEU A 230 -37.61 -11.66 -3.61
CA LEU A 230 -36.23 -11.47 -3.13
C LEU A 230 -35.50 -10.42 -3.98
N ASN A 231 -34.57 -9.69 -3.36
CA ASN A 231 -33.62 -8.73 -3.95
C ASN A 231 -34.09 -7.28 -4.14
N GLN A 232 -34.28 -6.63 -2.99
CA GLN A 232 -34.02 -5.20 -2.87
C GLN A 232 -32.49 -4.96 -2.92
N SER A 233 -32.11 -3.91 -3.66
CA SER A 233 -30.89 -3.12 -3.42
C SER A 233 -29.57 -3.62 -4.01
N ARG A 234 -29.52 -3.68 -5.35
CA ARG A 234 -28.30 -3.40 -6.11
C ARG A 234 -28.05 -1.89 -6.06
N LYS A 235 -27.43 -1.38 -4.98
CA LYS A 235 -26.92 0.00 -4.94
C LYS A 235 -25.44 0.02 -5.28
N ARG A 236 -25.17 0.84 -6.31
CA ARG A 236 -23.86 1.25 -6.82
C ARG A 236 -23.02 1.79 -5.67
N TYR A 237 -21.79 1.31 -5.54
CA TYR A 237 -20.70 2.11 -4.98
C TYR A 237 -19.78 2.50 -6.13
N THR A 238 -20.04 3.68 -6.66
CA THR A 238 -19.01 4.54 -7.24
C THR A 238 -18.43 5.34 -6.07
N SER A 239 -17.21 5.02 -5.64
CA SER A 239 -16.38 5.84 -4.76
C SER A 239 -15.01 5.91 -5.44
N ARG A 240 -14.73 6.95 -6.25
CA ARG A 240 -14.00 8.15 -5.81
C ARG A 240 -12.84 7.78 -4.88
N ASP A 241 -11.70 7.55 -5.52
CA ASP A 241 -10.40 7.38 -4.91
C ASP A 241 -9.97 8.68 -4.20
N HIS A 242 -10.14 8.69 -2.89
CA HIS A 242 -9.35 9.50 -1.96
C HIS A 242 -8.73 8.53 -0.97
N PHE A 243 -7.50 8.09 -1.25
CA PHE A 243 -6.68 7.30 -0.34
C PHE A 243 -5.66 8.24 0.29
N SER A 244 -6.08 8.97 1.32
CA SER A 244 -5.22 9.79 2.17
C SER A 244 -5.87 10.01 3.54
N ASP A 245 -6.43 8.94 4.13
CA ASP A 245 -6.83 8.93 5.54
C ASP A 245 -6.33 7.62 6.18
N PRO A 246 -5.69 7.64 7.36
CA PRO A 246 -5.43 6.41 8.11
C PRO A 246 -6.77 5.70 8.35
N PRO A 247 -6.84 4.36 8.27
CA PRO A 247 -8.10 3.67 8.46
C PRO A 247 -8.65 4.03 9.85
N VAL A 248 -9.87 4.60 9.88
CA VAL A 248 -10.63 5.03 11.08
C VAL A 248 -10.66 3.97 12.20
N TYR A 249 -10.35 2.73 11.87
CA TYR A 249 -10.14 1.61 12.79
C TYR A 249 -8.91 1.79 13.70
N LEU A 250 -7.77 2.26 13.19
CA LEU A 250 -6.55 2.48 13.97
C LEU A 250 -6.72 3.59 15.01
N GLN A 251 -7.42 4.68 14.66
CA GLN A 251 -7.71 5.78 15.60
C GLN A 251 -8.57 5.32 16.79
N ARG A 252 -9.62 4.50 16.55
CA ARG A 252 -10.48 3.99 17.64
C ARG A 252 -9.77 3.01 18.57
N ILE A 253 -8.77 2.27 18.06
CA ILE A 253 -8.05 1.27 18.84
C ILE A 253 -6.85 1.85 19.58
N LEU A 254 -6.13 2.82 18.99
CA LEU A 254 -5.18 3.65 19.74
C LEU A 254 -5.87 4.32 20.93
N PHE A 255 -7.11 4.78 20.74
CA PHE A 255 -7.92 5.35 21.81
C PHE A 255 -8.20 4.34 22.95
N THR A 256 -8.38 3.05 22.63
CA THR A 256 -8.68 2.01 23.63
C THR A 256 -7.43 1.57 24.39
N LEU A 257 -6.31 1.35 23.68
CA LEU A 257 -5.02 1.00 24.30
C LEU A 257 -4.50 2.14 25.17
N VAL A 258 -4.67 3.40 24.75
CA VAL A 258 -4.22 4.52 25.57
C VAL A 258 -5.23 4.90 26.65
N ALA A 259 -6.52 4.64 26.48
CA ALA A 259 -7.45 4.68 27.61
C ALA A 259 -7.00 3.70 28.70
N SER A 260 -6.58 2.48 28.35
CA SER A 260 -5.99 1.54 29.31
C SER A 260 -4.67 2.05 29.90
N LEU A 261 -3.76 2.62 29.10
CA LEU A 261 -2.51 3.20 29.62
C LEU A 261 -2.74 4.40 30.55
N HIS A 262 -3.72 5.25 30.25
CA HIS A 262 -4.04 6.44 31.03
C HIS A 262 -4.82 6.10 32.32
N GLU A 263 -5.73 5.14 32.24
CA GLU A 263 -6.45 4.60 33.40
C GLU A 263 -5.45 3.88 34.35
N GLU A 264 -4.48 3.14 33.82
CA GLU A 264 -3.39 2.55 34.62
C GLU A 264 -2.46 3.61 35.23
N GLN A 265 -2.15 4.69 34.51
CA GLN A 265 -1.37 5.81 35.06
C GLN A 265 -2.11 6.49 36.23
N THR A 266 -3.44 6.62 36.11
CA THR A 266 -4.31 7.15 37.16
C THR A 266 -4.41 6.21 38.37
N ILE A 267 -4.35 4.89 38.16
CA ILE A 267 -4.34 3.89 39.23
C ILE A 267 -3.00 3.87 39.97
N LEU A 268 -1.87 3.94 39.24
CA LEU A 268 -0.53 4.01 39.83
C LEU A 268 -0.32 5.29 40.66
N GLU A 269 -0.82 6.45 40.20
CA GLU A 269 -0.77 7.70 40.97
C GLU A 269 -1.64 7.66 42.24
N LYS A 270 -2.73 6.88 42.25
CA LYS A 270 -3.61 6.71 43.43
C LYS A 270 -3.07 5.73 44.47
N HIS A 271 -2.15 4.84 44.10
CA HIS A 271 -1.50 3.90 45.00
C HIS A 271 -0.13 4.37 45.53
N ALA A 272 0.33 5.55 45.11
CA ALA A 272 1.58 6.18 45.55
C ALA A 272 1.37 7.32 46.57
N LEU A 273 0.14 7.50 47.08
CA LEU A 273 -0.26 8.40 48.17
C LEU A 273 -0.78 7.57 49.35
#